data_AF-A0A7Y6X7Z2-F1
#
_entry.id   AF-A0A7Y6X7Z2-F1
#
_cell.length_a   1.000
_cell.length_b   1.000
_cell.length_c   1.000
_cell.angle_alpha   90.00
_cell.angle_beta   90.00
_cell.angle_gamma   90.00
#
_symmetry.space_group_name_H-M   'P 1'
#
loop_
_entity.id
_entity.type
_entity.pdbx_description
1 polymer ?
#
loop_
_entity_poly.entity_id
_entity_poly.type
_entity_poly.pdbx_seq_one_letter_code
_entity_poly.pdbx_strand_id
1 'polypeptide(L)'
;MTEHPHELDLTKLPQLRSEEVKLLWVSDYWDGPLEGMAEYRGERCFYVVAEPDLIGARDETRRWVLYRLTPEQLREEERWQALFVLHVGAHWDFTGTPAPEGTHPHPERFYEPYRAEYHPPLLGPGQALGWVESFASS
;
A
#
# COMPACT_ATOMS: atom_id res chain seq x y z
N MET A 1 9.31 2.06 2.45
CA MET A 1 8.39 2.90 3.21
C MET A 1 8.40 4.34 2.74
N THR A 2 7.22 4.78 2.32
CA THR A 2 6.87 6.10 1.83
C THR A 2 6.72 7.07 2.99
N GLU A 3 7.21 8.28 2.81
CA GLU A 3 7.10 9.32 3.84
C GLU A 3 5.75 10.04 3.76
N HIS A 4 5.20 10.36 4.93
CA HIS A 4 4.05 11.25 5.01
C HIS A 4 4.44 12.71 4.72
N PRO A 5 3.51 13.53 4.20
CA PRO A 5 3.71 14.96 4.19
C PRO A 5 3.99 15.48 5.60
N HIS A 6 4.95 16.40 5.77
CA HIS A 6 5.31 16.97 7.09
C HIS A 6 4.14 17.60 7.86
N GLU A 7 3.07 17.98 7.17
CA GLU A 7 1.87 18.62 7.73
C GLU A 7 0.72 17.64 8.01
N LEU A 8 0.96 16.32 7.89
CA LEU A 8 -0.07 15.32 8.16
C LEU A 8 -0.54 15.43 9.61
N ASP A 9 -1.84 15.63 9.78
CA ASP A 9 -2.50 15.70 11.08
C ASP A 9 -3.77 14.84 11.02
N LEU A 10 -3.71 13.66 11.64
CA LEU A 10 -4.81 12.70 11.64
C LEU A 10 -6.09 13.27 12.25
N THR A 11 -5.99 14.25 13.16
CA THR A 11 -7.16 14.86 13.81
C THR A 11 -7.95 15.75 12.85
N LYS A 12 -7.33 16.16 11.74
CA LYS A 12 -7.96 16.95 10.67
C LYS A 12 -8.45 16.10 9.51
N LEU A 13 -8.12 14.81 9.50
CA LEU A 13 -8.55 13.86 8.50
C LEU A 13 -9.75 13.04 9.01
N PRO A 14 -10.73 12.73 8.15
CA PRO A 14 -11.83 11.88 8.56
C PRO A 14 -11.33 10.46 8.81
N GLN A 15 -11.83 9.83 9.87
CA GLN A 15 -11.79 8.39 10.00
C GLN A 15 -12.76 7.79 8.97
N LEU A 16 -12.23 6.98 8.08
CA LEU A 16 -13.01 6.26 7.07
C LEU A 16 -13.55 4.98 7.67
N ARG A 17 -14.68 4.51 7.15
CA ARG A 17 -15.23 3.23 7.58
C ARG A 17 -14.45 2.10 6.91
N SER A 18 -13.98 1.13 7.70
CA SER A 18 -13.20 0.01 7.18
C SER A 18 -13.93 -0.77 6.09
N GLU A 19 -15.26 -0.88 6.16
CA GLU A 19 -16.07 -1.55 5.13
C GLU A 19 -16.05 -0.86 3.76
N GLU A 20 -15.73 0.44 3.71
CA GLU A 20 -15.63 1.22 2.46
C GLU A 20 -14.24 1.09 1.81
N VAL A 21 -13.25 0.53 2.51
CA VAL A 21 -11.87 0.44 2.08
C VAL A 21 -11.47 -1.02 1.87
N LYS A 22 -11.26 -1.41 0.62
CA LYS A 22 -10.80 -2.75 0.26
C LYS A 22 -9.30 -2.77 0.07
N LEU A 23 -8.61 -3.72 0.70
CA LEU A 23 -7.20 -3.96 0.45
C LEU A 23 -7.04 -4.58 -0.95
N LEU A 24 -6.13 -4.05 -1.76
CA LEU A 24 -5.84 -4.58 -3.10
C LEU A 24 -4.54 -5.37 -3.12
N TRP A 25 -3.44 -4.78 -2.67
CA TRP A 25 -2.16 -5.49 -2.50
C TRP A 25 -1.28 -4.80 -1.47
N VAL A 26 -0.33 -5.57 -0.93
CA VAL A 26 0.64 -5.09 0.06
C VAL A 26 2.02 -4.97 -0.59
N SER A 27 2.64 -3.80 -0.50
CA SER A 27 3.97 -3.52 -1.06
C SER A 27 5.09 -3.58 -0.01
N ASP A 28 4.76 -3.38 1.27
CA ASP A 28 5.70 -3.50 2.40
C ASP A 28 4.98 -4.09 3.62
N TYR A 29 5.69 -4.94 4.37
CA TYR A 29 5.10 -5.74 5.46
C TYR A 29 6.08 -5.91 6.62
N TRP A 30 5.62 -5.56 7.82
CA TRP A 30 6.31 -5.85 9.08
C TRP A 30 5.28 -6.13 10.17
N ASP A 31 5.13 -7.41 10.53
CA ASP A 31 4.11 -7.88 11.49
C ASP A 31 2.68 -7.38 11.17
N GLY A 32 2.43 -7.13 9.88
CA GLY A 32 1.23 -6.51 9.34
C GLY A 32 1.57 -5.58 8.15
N PRO A 33 0.58 -5.23 7.30
CA PRO A 33 0.80 -4.37 6.14
C PRO A 33 1.23 -2.97 6.56
N LEU A 34 2.25 -2.42 5.90
CA LEU A 34 2.74 -1.07 6.15
C LEU A 34 2.29 -0.10 5.08
N GLU A 35 2.45 -0.50 3.82
CA GLU A 35 2.01 0.28 2.66
C GLU A 35 1.61 -0.64 1.51
N GLY A 36 0.91 -0.07 0.54
CA GLY A 36 0.39 -0.77 -0.61
C GLY A 36 -0.81 -0.04 -1.20
N MET A 37 -1.66 -0.78 -1.89
CA MET A 37 -2.80 -0.21 -2.60
C MET A 37 -4.12 -0.71 -2.05
N ALA A 38 -5.09 0.18 -2.02
CA ALA A 38 -6.46 -0.04 -1.59
C ALA A 38 -7.46 0.57 -2.59
N GLU A 39 -8.71 0.18 -2.51
CA GLU A 39 -9.84 0.81 -3.18
C GLU A 39 -10.73 1.49 -2.15
N TYR A 40 -11.03 2.77 -2.38
CA TYR A 40 -11.99 3.54 -1.59
C TYR A 40 -12.97 4.25 -2.52
N ARG A 41 -14.27 3.96 -2.37
CA ARG A 41 -15.36 4.50 -3.22
C ARG A 41 -15.13 4.32 -4.73
N GLY A 42 -14.53 3.19 -5.12
CA GLY A 42 -14.23 2.86 -6.51
C GLY A 42 -12.98 3.54 -7.08
N GLU A 43 -12.23 4.30 -6.27
CA GLU A 43 -10.95 4.86 -6.64
C GLU A 43 -9.80 4.05 -6.02
N ARG A 44 -8.76 3.76 -6.82
CA ARG A 44 -7.51 3.19 -6.32
C ARG A 44 -6.71 4.27 -5.57
N CYS A 45 -6.27 3.93 -4.38
CA CYS A 45 -5.54 4.81 -3.48
C CYS A 45 -4.36 4.07 -2.86
N PHE A 46 -3.32 4.81 -2.50
CA PHE A 46 -2.17 4.29 -1.80
C PHE A 46 -2.39 4.41 -0.30
N TYR A 47 -2.17 3.36 0.47
CA TYR A 47 -2.22 3.43 1.92
C TYR A 47 -0.81 3.38 2.51
N VAL A 48 -0.59 4.12 3.59
CA VAL A 48 0.66 4.10 4.36
C VAL A 48 0.32 4.17 5.84
N VAL A 49 1.00 3.36 6.64
CA VAL A 49 0.90 3.35 8.10
C VAL A 49 1.25 4.73 8.67
N ALA A 50 0.34 5.30 9.46
CA ALA A 50 0.41 6.69 9.93
C ALA A 50 1.62 6.97 10.84
N GLU A 51 1.96 6.00 11.68
CA GLU A 51 2.91 6.14 12.78
C GLU A 51 3.89 4.96 12.76
N PRO A 52 4.86 4.95 11.81
CA PRO A 52 5.75 3.81 11.65
C PRO A 52 6.63 3.54 12.88
N ASP A 53 6.98 4.57 13.64
CA ASP A 53 7.80 4.44 14.85
C ASP A 53 7.09 3.72 16.01
N LEU A 54 5.75 3.62 15.94
CA LEU A 54 4.94 2.96 16.95
C LEU A 54 4.69 1.48 16.63
N ILE A 55 5.16 1.01 15.47
CA ILE A 55 5.04 -0.38 15.05
C ILE A 55 5.86 -1.28 15.99
N GLY A 56 5.19 -2.18 16.69
CA GLY A 56 5.80 -3.13 17.63
C GLY A 56 5.67 -2.74 19.10
N ALA A 57 5.09 -1.57 19.41
CA ALA A 57 4.56 -1.29 20.74
C ALA A 57 3.37 -2.22 21.03
N ARG A 58 3.34 -2.86 22.21
CA ARG A 58 2.41 -3.96 22.53
C ARG A 58 0.91 -3.58 22.51
N ASP A 59 0.58 -2.29 22.52
CA ASP A 59 -0.78 -1.81 22.80
C ASP A 59 -1.31 -0.79 21.77
N GLU A 60 -0.68 -0.65 20.60
CA GLU A 60 -1.05 0.42 19.66
C GLU A 60 -1.82 -0.08 18.43
N THR A 61 -3.02 0.47 18.25
CA THR A 61 -3.87 0.25 17.07
C THR A 61 -3.21 0.87 15.84
N ARG A 62 -2.87 0.04 14.86
CA ARG A 62 -2.32 0.53 13.58
C ARG A 62 -3.37 1.35 12.85
N ARG A 63 -2.96 2.53 12.40
CA ARG A 63 -3.75 3.41 11.54
C ARG A 63 -3.06 3.53 10.19
N TRP A 64 -3.84 3.51 9.12
CA TRP A 64 -3.34 3.73 7.76
C TRP A 64 -4.02 4.95 7.16
N VAL A 65 -3.24 5.81 6.54
CA VAL A 65 -3.74 6.98 5.80
C VAL A 65 -3.84 6.61 4.33
N LEU A 66 -4.97 6.96 3.71
CA LEU A 66 -5.22 6.76 2.29
C LEU A 66 -4.88 8.03 1.50
N TYR A 67 -4.19 7.86 0.39
CA TYR A 67 -3.78 8.93 -0.52
C TYR A 67 -4.29 8.68 -1.93
N ARG A 68 -4.87 9.71 -2.54
CA ARG A 68 -5.13 9.71 -3.99
C ARG A 68 -3.80 9.86 -4.74
N LEU A 69 -3.50 8.91 -5.61
CA LEU A 69 -2.33 8.98 -6.48
C LEU A 69 -2.62 9.80 -7.74
N THR A 70 -1.57 10.41 -8.30
CA THR A 70 -1.63 10.90 -9.68
C THR A 70 -1.69 9.72 -10.67
N PRO A 71 -2.13 9.94 -11.92
CA PRO A 71 -2.10 8.88 -12.94
C PRO A 71 -0.71 8.30 -13.19
N GLU A 72 0.35 9.09 -13.01
CA GLU A 72 1.75 8.63 -13.13
C GLU A 72 2.14 7.74 -11.95
N GLN A 73 1.84 8.16 -10.72
CA GLN A 73 2.11 7.37 -9.52
C GLN A 73 1.36 6.04 -9.55
N LEU A 74 0.07 6.06 -9.90
CA LEU A 74 -0.74 4.84 -10.00
C LEU A 74 -0.16 3.85 -11.03
N ARG A 75 0.24 4.33 -12.21
CA ARG A 75 0.85 3.47 -13.24
C ARG A 75 2.15 2.84 -12.78
N GLU A 76 2.94 3.56 -12.00
CA GLU A 76 4.19 3.03 -11.45
C GLU A 76 3.95 1.95 -10.40
N GLU A 77 2.99 2.17 -9.49
CA GLU A 77 2.58 1.15 -8.50
C GLU A 77 2.03 -0.12 -9.19
N GLU A 78 1.20 0.04 -10.22
CA GLU A 78 0.67 -1.08 -11.01
C GLU A 78 1.79 -1.83 -11.76
N ARG A 79 2.80 -1.11 -12.26
CA ARG A 79 3.98 -1.69 -12.92
C ARG A 79 4.76 -2.57 -11.94
N TRP A 80 5.06 -2.06 -10.75
CA TRP A 80 5.81 -2.83 -9.74
C TRP A 80 5.03 -4.01 -9.20
N GLN A 81 3.71 -3.86 -8.99
CA GLN A 81 2.88 -4.98 -8.59
C GLN A 81 2.86 -6.09 -9.66
N ALA A 82 2.75 -5.74 -10.94
CA ALA A 82 2.79 -6.72 -12.02
C ALA A 82 4.14 -7.48 -12.05
N LEU A 83 5.25 -6.78 -11.83
CA LEU A 83 6.58 -7.40 -11.71
C LEU A 83 6.71 -8.28 -10.47
N PHE A 84 6.14 -7.86 -9.34
CA PHE A 84 6.11 -8.64 -8.11
C PHE A 84 5.35 -9.96 -8.33
N VAL A 85 4.14 -9.90 -8.90
CA VAL A 85 3.33 -11.08 -9.19
C VAL A 85 4.06 -12.03 -10.16
N LEU A 86 4.74 -11.48 -11.17
CA LEU A 86 5.47 -12.27 -12.17
C LEU A 86 6.69 -13.00 -11.58
N HIS A 87 7.43 -12.37 -10.67
CA HIS A 87 8.73 -12.87 -10.22
C HIS A 87 8.70 -13.45 -8.80
N VAL A 88 7.76 -13.06 -7.96
CA VAL A 88 7.64 -13.49 -6.56
C VAL A 88 6.35 -14.28 -6.33
N GLY A 89 5.26 -13.90 -6.99
CA GLY A 89 3.95 -14.55 -6.92
C GLY A 89 2.86 -13.66 -6.32
N ALA A 90 1.63 -14.18 -6.21
CA ALA A 90 0.43 -13.40 -5.90
C ALA A 90 -0.02 -13.46 -4.42
N HIS A 91 0.86 -13.88 -3.49
CA HIS A 91 0.48 -14.12 -2.08
C HIS A 91 0.15 -12.83 -1.29
N TRP A 92 0.52 -11.66 -1.82
CA TRP A 92 0.15 -10.35 -1.30
C TRP A 92 -0.82 -9.59 -2.21
N ASP A 93 -1.40 -10.27 -3.21
CA ASP A 93 -2.39 -9.71 -4.12
C ASP A 93 -3.79 -10.22 -3.74
N PHE A 94 -4.67 -9.29 -3.36
CA PHE A 94 -6.05 -9.54 -2.93
C PHE A 94 -7.06 -9.21 -4.03
N THR A 95 -6.61 -8.85 -5.23
CA THR A 95 -7.47 -8.56 -6.39
C THR A 95 -8.01 -9.83 -7.05
N GLY A 96 -7.49 -11.01 -6.66
CA GLY A 96 -7.81 -12.30 -7.26
C GLY A 96 -7.01 -12.61 -8.52
N THR A 97 -5.98 -11.81 -8.84
CA THR A 97 -5.08 -12.06 -9.96
C THR A 97 -4.20 -13.28 -9.65
N PRO A 98 -4.32 -14.40 -10.40
CA PRO A 98 -3.46 -15.56 -10.16
C PRO A 98 -2.04 -15.27 -10.64
N ALA A 99 -1.05 -15.88 -9.95
CA ALA A 99 0.30 -15.94 -10.49
C ALA A 99 0.30 -16.72 -11.82
N PRO A 100 1.15 -16.37 -12.80
CA PRO A 100 1.23 -17.12 -14.05
C PRO A 100 1.55 -18.61 -13.80
N GLU A 101 0.92 -19.51 -14.56
CA GLU A 101 1.20 -20.93 -14.46
C GLU A 101 2.60 -21.26 -14.98
N GLY A 102 3.32 -22.16 -14.29
CA GLY A 102 4.64 -22.63 -14.73
C GLY A 102 5.80 -21.67 -14.51
N THR A 103 5.58 -20.48 -13.96
CA THR A 103 6.67 -19.63 -13.46
C THR A 103 7.21 -20.17 -12.14
N HIS A 104 8.47 -20.60 -12.15
CA HIS A 104 9.22 -20.71 -10.90
C HIS A 104 9.52 -19.30 -10.40
N PRO A 105 9.15 -18.95 -9.15
CA PRO A 105 9.45 -17.63 -8.62
C PRO A 105 10.97 -17.43 -8.58
N HIS A 106 11.39 -16.29 -9.10
CA HIS A 106 12.76 -15.79 -9.11
C HIS A 106 12.77 -14.43 -8.41
N PRO A 107 12.62 -14.39 -7.07
CA PRO A 107 12.43 -13.12 -6.35
C PRO A 107 13.58 -12.14 -6.55
N GLU A 108 14.79 -12.64 -6.80
CA GLU A 108 15.97 -11.83 -7.14
C GLU A 108 15.73 -10.92 -8.36
N ARG A 109 14.96 -11.38 -9.35
CA ARG A 109 14.62 -10.60 -10.56
C ARG A 109 13.66 -9.45 -10.28
N PHE A 110 12.98 -9.47 -9.14
CA PHE A 110 12.19 -8.35 -8.67
C PHE A 110 13.01 -7.45 -7.74
N TYR A 111 13.60 -8.00 -6.68
CA TYR A 111 14.17 -7.20 -5.60
C TYR A 111 15.42 -6.41 -6.03
N GLU A 112 16.22 -6.90 -6.98
CA GLU A 112 17.38 -6.17 -7.50
C GLU A 112 16.95 -4.89 -8.26
N PRO A 113 16.10 -4.96 -9.30
CA PRO A 113 15.55 -3.76 -9.95
C PRO A 113 14.76 -2.89 -9.00
N TYR A 114 13.92 -3.48 -8.13
CA TYR A 114 13.10 -2.72 -7.18
C TYR A 114 13.98 -1.85 -6.28
N ARG A 115 15.06 -2.40 -5.71
CA ARG A 115 16.01 -1.62 -4.90
C ARG A 115 16.71 -0.51 -5.71
N ALA A 116 16.97 -0.72 -6.99
CA ALA A 116 17.73 0.20 -7.82
C ALA A 116 16.89 1.33 -8.41
N GLU A 117 15.63 1.06 -8.74
CA GLU A 117 14.78 1.92 -9.59
C GLU A 117 13.48 2.36 -8.92
N TYR A 118 13.00 1.66 -7.88
CA TYR A 118 11.75 2.05 -7.23
C TYR A 118 11.94 3.36 -6.47
N HIS A 119 11.03 4.29 -6.72
CA HIS A 119 10.91 5.53 -5.98
C HIS A 119 9.52 5.58 -5.35
N PRO A 120 9.42 5.61 -4.01
CA PRO A 120 8.14 5.77 -3.34
C PRO A 120 7.39 7.00 -3.84
N PRO A 121 6.04 6.96 -3.90
CA PRO A 121 5.27 8.09 -4.37
C PRO A 121 5.48 9.32 -3.47
N LEU A 122 5.77 10.46 -4.08
CA LEU A 122 5.81 11.74 -3.35
C LEU A 122 4.38 12.19 -3.01
N LEU A 123 4.01 12.11 -1.74
CA LEU A 123 2.67 12.42 -1.25
C LEU A 123 2.57 13.88 -0.81
N GLY A 124 1.52 14.57 -1.24
CA GLY A 124 1.19 15.94 -0.83
C GLY A 124 0.01 16.00 0.16
N PRO A 125 -0.11 17.07 0.96
CA PRO A 125 -1.20 17.22 1.94
C PRO A 125 -2.60 17.14 1.32
N GLY A 126 -2.78 17.66 0.09
CA GLY A 126 -4.05 17.62 -0.64
C GLY A 126 -4.43 16.26 -1.23
N GLN A 127 -3.54 15.25 -1.13
CA GLN A 127 -3.82 13.90 -1.60
C GLN A 127 -4.43 13.01 -0.50
N ALA A 128 -4.31 13.37 0.78
CA ALA A 128 -4.84 12.59 1.88
C ALA A 128 -6.38 12.58 1.86
N LEU A 129 -6.96 11.38 1.90
CA LEU A 129 -8.41 11.15 1.83
C LEU A 129 -9.04 10.93 3.22
N GLY A 130 -8.27 10.37 4.15
CA GLY A 130 -8.72 9.93 5.46
C GLY A 130 -7.86 8.80 6.00
N TRP A 131 -8.23 8.22 7.13
CA TRP A 131 -7.51 7.10 7.75
C TRP A 131 -8.43 5.97 8.21
N VAL A 132 -7.90 4.76 8.29
CA VAL A 132 -8.60 3.54 8.77
C VAL A 132 -7.77 2.78 9.80
N GLU A 133 -8.43 1.96 10.62
CA GLU A 133 -7.81 1.04 11.59
C GLU A 133 -7.86 -0.43 11.13
N SER A 134 -8.53 -0.68 10.00
CA SER A 134 -8.60 -2.00 9.37
C SER A 134 -9.11 -1.86 7.94
N PHE A 135 -8.89 -2.90 7.14
CA PHE A 135 -9.44 -3.02 5.79
C PHE A 135 -10.65 -3.96 5.81
N ALA A 136 -11.56 -3.80 4.86
CA ALA A 136 -12.64 -4.75 4.65
C ALA A 136 -12.07 -6.16 4.47
N SER A 137 -12.67 -7.14 5.15
CA SER A 137 -12.36 -8.56 4.91
C SER A 137 -12.88 -8.95 3.53
N SER A 138 -11.99 -9.41 2.66
CA SER A 138 -12.32 -9.99 1.35
C SER A 138 -13.11 -11.29 1.49
#